data_AF-A0A7V9INY4-F1
#
_entry.id   AF-A0A7V9INY4-F1
#
_cell.length_a   1.000
_cell.length_b   1.000
_cell.length_c   1.000
_cell.angle_alpha   90.00
_cell.angle_beta   90.00
_cell.angle_gamma   90.00
#
_symmetry.space_group_name_H-M   'P 1'
#
loop_
_entity.id
_entity.type
_entity.pdbx_description
1 polymer ?
#
loop_
_entity_poly.entity_id
_entity_poly.type
_entity_poly.pdbx_seq_one_letter_code
_entity_poly.pdbx_strand_id
1 'polypeptide(L)'
;MKRLMAVFLMGATVSSIGAAAAQTRGTLNASTVQARAAEDAPPEAVSRYMVGTRLGYITCSNKYRDYVGKWERFAFANEGQSTVTGSPPSDEDYRECVQETLAKGRGMYSGAAKQVTTASSRAALKDYQTAWESSLTTLGRTGGAGGEKPLEYRSRQAKMQARLDEMQRKVEAQAK
;
A
#
# COMPACT_ATOMS: atom_id res chain seq x y z
N MET A 1 -21.74 55.93 27.60
CA MET A 1 -23.22 56.04 27.62
C MET A 1 -23.69 56.59 26.28
N LYS A 2 -24.65 55.89 25.65
CA LYS A 2 -25.65 56.33 24.64
C LYS A 2 -25.35 57.58 23.78
N ARG A 3 -25.39 57.44 22.45
CA ARG A 3 -26.59 57.68 21.62
C ARG A 3 -26.37 57.30 20.15
N LEU A 4 -27.29 56.48 19.62
CA LEU A 4 -27.63 56.35 18.21
C LEU A 4 -28.06 57.72 17.65
N MET A 5 -27.84 57.96 16.36
CA MET A 5 -28.90 58.41 15.45
C MET A 5 -28.62 57.96 14.01
N ALA A 6 -29.60 57.29 13.43
CA ALA A 6 -29.74 56.99 12.02
C ALA A 6 -30.38 58.16 11.30
N VAL A 7 -29.99 58.43 10.05
CA VAL A 7 -30.81 59.18 9.08
C VAL A 7 -30.72 58.47 7.73
N PHE A 8 -31.88 58.15 7.20
CA PHE A 8 -32.18 57.53 5.91
C PHE A 8 -32.86 58.58 5.03
N LEU A 9 -32.50 58.71 3.75
CA LEU A 9 -33.31 59.31 2.65
C LEU A 9 -32.50 59.12 1.34
N MET A 10 -32.78 58.10 0.51
CA MET A 10 -33.75 58.04 -0.61
C MET A 10 -33.57 59.13 -1.69
N GLY A 11 -33.20 58.70 -2.91
CA GLY A 11 -33.15 59.52 -4.13
C GLY A 11 -32.76 58.70 -5.37
N ALA A 12 -33.78 58.17 -6.06
CA ALA A 12 -33.82 57.59 -7.42
C ALA A 12 -33.45 58.65 -8.51
N THR A 13 -33.08 58.44 -9.78
CA THR A 13 -33.11 57.33 -10.76
C THR A 13 -32.43 57.82 -12.08
N VAL A 14 -32.14 56.87 -12.99
CA VAL A 14 -32.07 56.95 -14.48
C VAL A 14 -30.69 56.64 -15.13
N SER A 15 -30.61 55.40 -15.63
CA SER A 15 -30.11 54.86 -16.93
C SER A 15 -29.08 55.66 -17.76
N SER A 16 -28.09 55.08 -18.45
CA SER A 16 -28.12 53.84 -19.24
C SER A 16 -26.71 53.38 -19.68
N ILE A 17 -26.52 52.05 -19.69
CA ILE A 17 -25.86 51.19 -20.71
C ILE A 17 -24.35 51.37 -20.98
N GLY A 18 -23.59 50.30 -20.66
CA GLY A 18 -22.27 50.05 -21.24
C GLY A 18 -21.57 48.80 -20.70
N ALA A 19 -21.86 47.65 -21.33
CA ALA A 19 -21.08 46.40 -21.39
C ALA A 19 -20.97 45.49 -20.14
N ALA A 20 -21.35 44.24 -20.40
CA ALA A 20 -21.42 43.12 -19.48
C ALA A 20 -20.05 42.52 -19.14
N ALA A 21 -19.83 42.27 -17.84
CA ALA A 21 -18.94 41.24 -17.32
C ALA A 21 -19.41 40.84 -15.90
N ALA A 22 -20.55 40.17 -15.83
CA ALA A 22 -21.03 39.41 -14.68
C ALA A 22 -21.06 37.94 -15.18
N GLN A 23 -20.65 36.88 -14.50
CA GLN A 23 -20.37 36.51 -13.12
C GLN A 23 -19.26 35.44 -13.23
N THR A 24 -18.34 35.28 -12.28
CA THR A 24 -18.64 34.57 -11.04
C THR A 24 -17.46 34.79 -10.09
N ARG A 25 -17.72 35.49 -8.98
CA ARG A 25 -16.97 35.20 -7.76
C ARG A 25 -17.25 33.74 -7.47
N GLY A 26 -16.26 32.89 -7.66
CA GLY A 26 -16.27 31.55 -7.08
C GLY A 26 -16.41 31.73 -5.58
N THR A 27 -17.64 31.69 -5.09
CA THR A 27 -17.93 31.12 -3.79
C THR A 27 -17.21 29.79 -3.77
N LEU A 28 -16.10 29.72 -3.03
CA LEU A 28 -15.55 28.45 -2.58
C LEU A 28 -16.71 27.75 -1.91
N ASN A 29 -17.33 26.83 -2.64
CA ASN A 29 -18.36 25.95 -2.13
C ASN A 29 -17.68 25.12 -1.05
N ALA A 30 -17.75 25.62 0.18
CA ALA A 30 -17.70 24.84 1.41
C ALA A 30 -18.98 24.01 1.49
N SER A 31 -19.13 23.10 0.52
CA SER A 31 -20.19 22.13 0.28
C SER A 31 -19.60 21.26 -0.82
N THR A 32 -18.78 20.26 -0.55
CA THR A 32 -18.98 19.17 0.38
C THR A 32 -17.61 18.55 0.68
N VAL A 33 -16.94 19.00 1.74
CA VAL A 33 -16.28 18.00 2.61
C VAL A 33 -17.44 17.34 3.32
N GLN A 34 -18.17 16.51 2.58
CA GLN A 34 -18.92 15.45 3.19
C GLN A 34 -17.82 14.68 3.89
N ALA A 35 -17.71 14.91 5.20
CA ALA A 35 -17.16 13.93 6.10
C ALA A 35 -17.81 12.64 5.64
N ARG A 36 -17.09 11.87 4.81
CA ARG A 36 -17.40 10.47 4.60
C ARG A 36 -17.42 9.97 6.03
N ALA A 37 -18.63 9.64 6.50
CA ALA A 37 -18.84 9.03 7.80
C ALA A 37 -17.68 8.08 8.01
N ALA A 38 -16.90 8.30 9.08
CA ALA A 38 -15.65 7.60 9.39
C ALA A 38 -15.67 6.22 8.73
N GLU A 39 -15.08 6.16 7.54
CA GLU A 39 -15.27 5.03 6.63
C GLU A 39 -14.49 3.91 7.31
N ASP A 40 -15.20 2.97 7.93
CA ASP A 40 -14.71 2.11 9.02
C ASP A 40 -13.35 1.50 8.63
N ALA A 41 -12.29 2.20 9.00
CA ALA A 41 -10.95 1.87 8.60
C ALA A 41 -10.54 0.66 9.43
N PRO A 42 -9.76 -0.29 8.88
CA PRO A 42 -9.31 -1.42 9.68
C PRO A 42 -8.65 -0.90 10.96
N PRO A 43 -8.90 -1.53 12.12
CA PRO A 43 -8.30 -1.13 13.37
C PRO A 43 -6.79 -0.91 13.22
N GLU A 44 -6.25 0.09 13.92
CA GLU A 44 -4.89 0.55 13.68
C GLU A 44 -3.85 -0.59 13.75
N ALA A 45 -4.02 -1.55 14.68
CA ALA A 45 -3.10 -2.69 14.77
C ALA A 45 -3.19 -3.62 13.56
N VAL A 46 -4.37 -3.78 12.96
CA VAL A 46 -4.58 -4.55 11.72
C VAL A 46 -3.89 -3.84 10.55
N SER A 47 -4.06 -2.53 10.43
CA SER A 47 -3.40 -1.71 9.40
C SER A 47 -1.87 -1.75 9.53
N ARG A 48 -1.33 -1.55 10.75
CA ARG A 48 0.10 -1.66 11.02
C ARG A 48 0.65 -3.06 10.73
N TYR A 49 -0.11 -4.10 11.08
CA TYR A 49 0.25 -5.48 10.76
C TYR A 49 0.37 -5.69 9.25
N MET A 50 -0.66 -5.36 8.48
CA MET A 50 -0.66 -5.55 7.01
C MET A 50 0.45 -4.78 6.31
N VAL A 51 0.68 -3.52 6.71
CA VAL A 51 1.78 -2.70 6.17
C VAL A 51 3.13 -3.29 6.54
N GLY A 52 3.33 -3.67 7.81
CA GLY A 52 4.58 -4.24 8.30
C GLY A 52 4.93 -5.56 7.61
N THR A 53 3.97 -6.47 7.47
CA THR A 53 4.16 -7.75 6.77
C THR A 53 4.45 -7.55 5.29
N ARG A 54 3.80 -6.57 4.64
CA ARG A 54 4.05 -6.24 3.23
C ARG A 54 5.46 -5.68 3.01
N LEU A 55 5.88 -4.75 3.85
CA LEU A 55 7.23 -4.19 3.81
C LEU A 55 8.30 -5.25 4.08
N GLY A 56 8.05 -6.17 5.01
CA GLY A 56 8.93 -7.31 5.27
C GLY A 56 9.11 -8.20 4.04
N TYR A 57 8.03 -8.56 3.35
CA TYR A 57 8.09 -9.34 2.12
C TYR A 57 8.90 -8.64 1.02
N ILE A 58 8.64 -7.36 0.79
CA ILE A 58 9.36 -6.53 -0.21
C ILE A 58 10.85 -6.46 0.12
N THR A 59 11.18 -6.30 1.41
CA THR A 59 12.57 -6.19 1.86
C THR A 59 13.36 -7.47 1.56
N CYS A 60 12.80 -8.64 1.91
CA CYS A 60 13.48 -9.90 1.63
C CYS A 60 13.48 -10.25 0.14
N SER A 61 12.45 -9.88 -0.64
CA SER A 61 12.45 -10.12 -2.08
C SER A 61 13.46 -9.25 -2.83
N ASN A 62 13.65 -7.99 -2.41
CA ASN A 62 14.59 -7.06 -3.04
C ASN A 62 16.04 -7.58 -3.06
N LYS A 63 16.45 -8.39 -2.07
CA LYS A 63 17.78 -9.03 -2.07
C LYS A 63 18.05 -9.83 -3.35
N TYR A 64 17.03 -10.50 -3.91
CA TYR A 64 17.15 -11.26 -5.16
C TYR A 64 16.90 -10.41 -6.41
N ARG A 65 16.05 -9.38 -6.32
CA ARG A 65 15.77 -8.43 -7.42
C ARG A 65 17.05 -7.79 -7.95
N ASP A 66 17.97 -7.42 -7.06
CA ASP A 66 19.21 -6.75 -7.45
C ASP A 66 20.15 -7.68 -8.23
N TYR A 67 20.15 -8.99 -7.93
CA TYR A 67 20.82 -10.01 -8.74
C TYR A 67 20.20 -10.13 -10.14
N VAL A 68 18.87 -10.22 -10.22
CA VAL A 68 18.14 -10.25 -11.51
C VAL A 68 18.48 -9.03 -12.38
N GLY A 69 18.51 -7.83 -11.79
CA GLY A 69 18.88 -6.61 -12.53
C GLY A 69 20.34 -6.57 -12.98
N LYS A 70 21.27 -7.22 -12.26
CA LYS A 70 22.65 -7.41 -12.74
C LYS A 70 22.72 -8.43 -13.88
N TRP A 71 22.00 -9.54 -13.75
CA TRP A 71 21.90 -10.58 -14.78
C TRP A 71 21.37 -10.03 -16.10
N GLU A 72 20.31 -9.21 -16.07
CA GLU A 72 19.71 -8.62 -17.28
C GLU A 72 20.65 -7.66 -17.98
N ARG A 73 21.37 -6.82 -17.22
CA ARG A 73 22.39 -5.92 -17.79
C ARG A 73 23.55 -6.68 -18.40
N PHE A 74 23.99 -7.77 -17.77
CA PHE A 74 25.02 -8.63 -18.33
C PHE A 74 24.52 -9.33 -19.61
N ALA A 75 23.31 -9.90 -19.59
CA ALA A 75 22.72 -10.58 -20.75
C ALA A 75 22.54 -9.63 -21.94
N PHE A 76 22.13 -8.38 -21.68
CA PHE A 76 22.03 -7.34 -22.69
C PHE A 76 23.40 -6.92 -23.25
N ALA A 77 24.42 -6.77 -22.38
CA ALA A 77 25.77 -6.37 -22.81
C ALA A 77 26.52 -7.47 -23.57
N ASN A 78 26.14 -8.74 -23.40
CA ASN A 78 26.83 -9.89 -23.95
C ASN A 78 25.90 -10.76 -24.82
N GLU A 79 25.07 -10.16 -25.68
CA GLU A 79 24.19 -10.92 -26.59
C GLU A 79 24.93 -12.10 -27.25
N GLY A 80 24.57 -13.33 -26.86
CA GLY A 80 25.22 -14.56 -27.32
C GLY A 80 26.03 -15.34 -26.26
N GLN A 81 26.33 -14.77 -25.09
CA GLN A 81 26.95 -15.49 -23.97
C GLN A 81 25.91 -15.95 -22.93
N SER A 82 25.88 -17.26 -22.68
CA SER A 82 24.92 -17.91 -21.76
C SER A 82 25.37 -17.94 -20.29
N THR A 83 26.59 -17.48 -19.99
CA THR A 83 27.20 -17.58 -18.67
C THR A 83 27.31 -16.20 -18.03
N VAL A 84 26.35 -15.88 -17.15
CA VAL A 84 26.43 -14.70 -16.30
C VAL A 84 27.43 -14.97 -15.18
N THR A 85 28.49 -14.16 -15.11
CA THR A 85 29.45 -14.20 -14.01
C THR A 85 28.92 -13.37 -12.84
N GLY A 86 28.71 -14.04 -11.71
CA GLY A 86 28.22 -13.43 -10.47
C GLY A 86 27.39 -14.43 -9.68
N SER A 87 27.82 -14.74 -8.47
CA SER A 87 27.06 -15.61 -7.58
C SER A 87 25.76 -14.92 -7.16
N PRO A 88 24.64 -15.65 -7.05
CA PRO A 88 23.44 -15.14 -6.37
C PRO A 88 23.77 -14.72 -4.93
N PRO A 89 22.91 -13.92 -4.26
CA PRO A 89 23.06 -13.60 -2.84
C PRO A 89 23.26 -14.87 -2.00
N SER A 90 23.97 -14.78 -0.88
CA SER A 90 24.18 -15.94 -0.02
C SER A 90 22.83 -16.47 0.49
N ASP A 91 22.68 -17.80 0.48
CA ASP A 91 21.48 -18.49 0.95
C ASP A 91 21.18 -18.16 2.43
N GLU A 92 22.24 -17.85 3.18
CA GLU A 92 22.20 -17.49 4.59
C GLU A 92 21.57 -16.11 4.82
N ASP A 93 22.04 -15.07 4.12
CA ASP A 93 21.48 -13.71 4.23
C ASP A 93 19.99 -13.64 3.88
N TYR A 94 19.55 -14.55 3.03
CA TYR A 94 18.18 -14.68 2.59
C TYR A 94 17.30 -15.37 3.63
N ARG A 95 17.80 -16.51 4.15
CA ARG A 95 17.15 -17.28 5.20
C ARG A 95 17.01 -16.47 6.47
N GLU A 96 18.03 -15.71 6.86
CA GLU A 96 17.99 -14.82 8.02
C GLU A 96 16.93 -13.75 7.87
N CYS A 97 16.88 -13.06 6.72
CA CYS A 97 15.84 -12.07 6.44
C CYS A 97 14.43 -12.67 6.57
N VAL A 98 14.22 -13.85 6.01
CA VAL A 98 12.92 -14.55 6.06
C VAL A 98 12.55 -14.90 7.50
N GLN A 99 13.47 -15.47 8.28
CA GLN A 99 13.21 -15.87 9.66
C GLN A 99 12.92 -14.66 10.55
N GLU A 100 13.71 -13.59 10.45
CA GLU A 100 13.48 -12.36 11.20
C GLU A 100 12.13 -11.73 10.84
N THR A 101 11.78 -11.70 9.55
CA THR A 101 10.52 -11.15 9.08
C THR A 101 9.32 -11.97 9.54
N LEU A 102 9.43 -13.31 9.50
CA LEU A 102 8.40 -14.22 10.04
C LEU A 102 8.19 -13.98 11.54
N ALA A 103 9.28 -13.89 12.31
CA ALA A 103 9.22 -13.65 13.76
C ALA A 103 8.53 -12.31 14.08
N LYS A 104 8.92 -11.23 13.40
CA LYS A 104 8.32 -9.89 13.58
C LYS A 104 6.83 -9.89 13.24
N GLY A 105 6.42 -10.43 12.10
CA GLY A 105 5.01 -10.47 11.72
C GLY A 105 4.15 -11.31 12.66
N ARG A 106 4.65 -12.47 13.12
CA ARG A 106 3.96 -13.29 14.14
C ARG A 106 3.79 -12.55 15.47
N GLY A 107 4.79 -11.78 15.89
CA GLY A 107 4.69 -10.92 17.07
C GLY A 107 3.57 -9.87 16.96
N MET A 108 3.43 -9.26 15.78
CA MET A 108 2.40 -8.26 15.49
C MET A 108 0.99 -8.86 15.36
N TYR A 109 0.87 -10.09 14.85
CA TYR A 109 -0.43 -10.74 14.59
C TYR A 109 -1.31 -10.81 15.84
N SER A 110 -0.73 -11.12 17.00
CA SER A 110 -1.49 -11.26 18.25
C SER A 110 -2.22 -9.98 18.66
N GLY A 111 -1.61 -8.81 18.41
CA GLY A 111 -2.21 -7.51 18.67
C GLY A 111 -3.30 -7.18 17.65
N ALA A 112 -3.05 -7.46 16.37
CA ALA A 112 -4.03 -7.27 15.30
C ALA A 112 -5.28 -8.14 15.53
N ALA A 113 -5.10 -9.44 15.82
CA ALA A 113 -6.20 -10.39 16.00
C ALA A 113 -7.15 -10.03 17.16
N LYS A 114 -6.65 -9.38 18.21
CA LYS A 114 -7.46 -8.91 19.35
C LYS A 114 -8.38 -7.73 19.00
N GLN A 115 -8.01 -6.93 18.00
CA GLN A 115 -8.80 -5.78 17.58
C GLN A 115 -9.89 -6.15 16.56
N VAL A 116 -9.92 -7.42 16.13
CA VAL A 116 -10.90 -7.92 15.18
C VAL A 116 -12.04 -8.60 15.94
N THR A 117 -13.21 -7.98 15.91
CA THR A 117 -14.37 -8.36 16.76
C THR A 117 -15.29 -9.38 16.10
N THR A 118 -15.39 -9.39 14.77
CA THR A 118 -16.27 -10.31 14.04
C THR A 118 -15.58 -11.63 13.68
N ALA A 119 -16.37 -12.69 13.46
CA ALA A 119 -15.84 -13.97 13.01
C ALA A 119 -15.27 -13.91 11.57
N SER A 120 -15.91 -13.17 10.67
CA SER A 120 -15.48 -13.06 9.27
C SER A 120 -14.18 -12.28 9.12
N SER A 121 -14.04 -11.16 9.84
CA SER A 121 -12.81 -10.37 9.85
C SER A 121 -11.65 -11.17 10.47
N ARG A 122 -11.91 -12.00 11.52
CA ARG A 122 -10.89 -12.88 12.12
C ARG A 122 -10.42 -13.95 11.13
N ALA A 123 -11.35 -14.55 10.39
CA ALA A 123 -11.04 -15.51 9.34
C ALA A 123 -10.20 -14.85 8.23
N ALA A 124 -10.61 -13.68 7.73
CA ALA A 124 -9.87 -12.94 6.70
C ALA A 124 -8.45 -12.59 7.16
N LEU A 125 -8.27 -12.15 8.41
CA LEU A 125 -6.94 -11.83 8.95
C LEU A 125 -6.05 -13.08 9.07
N LYS A 126 -6.62 -14.23 9.45
CA LYS A 126 -5.92 -15.52 9.50
C LYS A 126 -5.53 -16.01 8.10
N ASP A 127 -6.41 -15.85 7.12
CA ASP A 127 -6.13 -16.21 5.72
C ASP A 127 -5.00 -15.34 5.16
N TYR A 128 -5.02 -14.03 5.46
CA TYR A 128 -3.94 -13.12 5.13
C TYR A 128 -2.61 -13.56 5.77
N GLN A 129 -2.59 -13.86 7.08
CA GLN A 129 -1.38 -14.34 7.76
C GLN A 129 -0.85 -15.60 7.08
N THR A 130 -1.72 -16.57 6.80
CA THR A 130 -1.34 -17.83 6.17
C THR A 130 -0.76 -17.61 4.77
N ALA A 131 -1.38 -16.73 3.99
CA ALA A 131 -0.89 -16.37 2.67
C ALA A 131 0.49 -15.70 2.74
N TRP A 132 0.68 -14.75 3.65
CA TRP A 132 1.95 -14.06 3.87
C TRP A 132 3.07 -14.98 4.34
N GLU A 133 2.83 -15.83 5.35
CA GLU A 133 3.83 -16.79 5.84
C GLU A 133 4.22 -17.79 4.74
N SER A 134 3.25 -18.25 3.96
CA SER A 134 3.48 -19.12 2.80
C SER A 134 4.34 -18.43 1.74
N SER A 135 4.09 -17.15 1.45
CA SER A 135 4.88 -16.35 0.51
C SER A 135 6.33 -16.19 0.98
N LEU A 136 6.57 -15.90 2.26
CA LEU A 136 7.92 -15.80 2.83
C LEU A 136 8.65 -17.14 2.92
N THR A 137 7.95 -18.22 3.24
CA THR A 137 8.56 -19.56 3.28
C THR A 137 8.95 -20.03 1.89
N THR A 138 8.10 -19.78 0.89
CA THR A 138 8.41 -20.05 -0.51
C THR A 138 9.62 -19.24 -0.94
N LEU A 139 9.65 -17.97 -0.54
CA LEU A 139 10.79 -17.09 -0.72
C LEU A 139 12.05 -17.76 -0.17
N GLY A 140 12.09 -18.11 1.12
CA GLY A 140 13.25 -18.73 1.77
C GLY A 140 13.72 -20.06 1.17
N ARG A 141 12.82 -20.81 0.52
CA ARG A 141 13.15 -22.08 -0.15
C ARG A 141 13.74 -21.88 -1.54
N THR A 142 13.25 -20.89 -2.29
CA THR A 142 13.66 -20.68 -3.69
C THR A 142 14.74 -19.62 -3.85
N GLY A 143 14.81 -18.66 -2.93
CA GLY A 143 15.72 -17.50 -2.99
C GLY A 143 17.12 -17.75 -2.45
N GLY A 144 17.39 -18.94 -1.91
CA GLY A 144 18.70 -19.30 -1.39
C GLY A 144 19.04 -20.77 -1.64
N ALA A 145 19.02 -21.25 -2.89
CA ALA A 145 19.69 -22.50 -3.30
C ALA A 145 19.53 -22.85 -4.80
N GLY A 146 18.62 -22.21 -5.56
CA GLY A 146 17.94 -22.95 -6.63
C GLY A 146 18.17 -22.57 -8.09
N GLY A 147 18.97 -21.56 -8.44
CA GLY A 147 19.10 -21.17 -9.85
C GLY A 147 17.77 -20.73 -10.50
N GLU A 148 16.84 -20.17 -9.70
CA GLU A 148 15.57 -19.66 -10.21
C GLU A 148 15.84 -18.63 -11.32
N LYS A 149 15.30 -18.88 -12.51
CA LYS A 149 15.55 -18.00 -13.65
C LYS A 149 14.88 -16.63 -13.40
N PRO A 150 15.45 -15.53 -13.91
CA PRO A 150 14.84 -14.19 -13.79
C PRO A 150 13.35 -14.11 -14.14
N LEU A 151 12.92 -14.83 -15.18
CA LEU A 151 11.52 -14.89 -15.61
C LEU A 151 10.63 -15.59 -14.57
N GLU A 152 11.12 -16.69 -14.00
CA GLU A 152 10.42 -17.45 -12.96
C GLU A 152 10.26 -16.61 -11.70
N TYR A 153 11.33 -15.91 -11.30
CA TYR A 153 11.31 -14.95 -10.19
C TYR A 153 10.25 -13.86 -10.41
N ARG A 154 10.24 -13.21 -11.58
CA ARG A 154 9.27 -12.14 -11.88
C ARG A 154 7.83 -12.66 -11.87
N SER A 155 7.58 -13.82 -12.48
CA SER A 155 6.26 -14.46 -12.47
C SER A 155 5.79 -14.78 -11.05
N ARG A 156 6.68 -15.34 -10.22
CA ARG A 156 6.38 -15.66 -8.83
C ARG A 156 6.11 -14.40 -8.00
N GLN A 157 6.91 -13.35 -8.15
CA GLN A 157 6.69 -12.08 -7.47
C GLN A 157 5.33 -11.48 -7.82
N ALA A 158 4.96 -11.43 -9.11
CA ALA A 158 3.68 -10.91 -9.56
C ALA A 158 2.49 -11.70 -8.98
N LYS A 159 2.57 -13.05 -9.01
CA LYS A 159 1.54 -13.93 -8.42
C LYS A 159 1.39 -13.72 -6.91
N MET A 160 2.51 -13.59 -6.19
CA MET A 160 2.48 -13.41 -4.74
C MET A 160 1.96 -12.04 -4.33
N GLN A 161 2.34 -10.98 -5.04
CA GLN A 161 1.81 -9.64 -4.82
C GLN A 161 0.29 -9.60 -5.05
N ALA A 162 -0.18 -10.15 -6.18
CA ALA A 162 -1.61 -10.23 -6.48
C ALA A 162 -2.40 -10.98 -5.40
N ARG A 163 -1.87 -12.12 -4.91
CA ARG A 163 -2.48 -12.88 -3.82
C ARG A 163 -2.56 -12.07 -2.53
N LEU A 164 -1.50 -11.39 -2.14
CA LEU A 164 -1.48 -10.57 -0.93
C LEU A 164 -2.42 -9.35 -1.05
N ASP A 165 -2.53 -8.75 -2.24
CA ASP A 165 -3.46 -7.65 -2.52
C ASP A 165 -4.91 -8.10 -2.46
N GLU A 166 -5.21 -9.30 -2.95
CA GLU A 166 -6.54 -9.91 -2.80
C GLU A 166 -6.88 -10.17 -1.33
N MET A 167 -5.97 -10.78 -0.57
CA MET A 167 -6.21 -11.06 0.86
C MET A 167 -6.36 -9.78 1.68
N GLN A 168 -5.55 -8.75 1.40
CA GLN A 168 -5.67 -7.46 2.06
C GLN A 168 -7.03 -6.82 1.77
N ARG A 169 -7.47 -6.82 0.50
CA ARG A 169 -8.81 -6.34 0.13
C ARG A 169 -9.93 -7.11 0.85
N LYS A 170 -9.77 -8.42 1.06
CA LYS A 170 -10.73 -9.22 1.85
C LYS A 170 -10.75 -8.76 3.31
N VAL A 171 -9.60 -8.51 3.93
CA VAL A 171 -9.53 -7.98 5.31
C VAL A 171 -10.21 -6.61 5.39
N GLU A 172 -9.89 -5.70 4.48
CA GLU A 172 -10.46 -4.35 4.43
C GLU A 172 -11.98 -4.37 4.14
N ALA A 173 -12.45 -5.27 3.28
CA ALA A 173 -13.88 -5.40 2.97
C ALA A 173 -14.68 -6.02 4.13
N GLN A 174 -14.05 -6.86 4.94
CA GLN A 174 -14.66 -7.46 6.13
C GLN A 174 -14.48 -6.60 7.39
N ALA A 175 -13.67 -5.52 7.32
CA ALA A 175 -13.57 -4.52 8.39
C ALA A 175 -14.67 -3.44 8.29
N LYS A 176 -15.44 -3.44 7.19
CA LYS A 176 -16.65 -2.64 6.96
C LYS A 176 -17.88 -3.33 7.53
#